data_AF-A0A923CF18-F1
#
_entry.id   AF-A0A923CF18-F1
#
_cell.length_a   1.000
_cell.length_b   1.000
_cell.length_c   1.000
_cell.angle_alpha   90.00
_cell.angle_beta   90.00
_cell.angle_gamma   90.00
#
_symmetry.space_group_name_H-M   'P 1'
#
loop_
_entity.id
_entity.type
_entity.pdbx_description
1 polymer ?
#
loop_
_entity_poly.entity_id
_entity_poly.type
_entity_poly.pdbx_seq_one_letter_code
_entity_poly.pdbx_strand_id
1 'polypeptide(L)'
;MNFVRWSMLVYGLALIAMGVQSFFFPHDGSKPSMISLAAAGGMGMVTLVLTYLSTKVANPRGVYIGMIFLALFASSRFVMTGITKGFVFYPGIVTIALSLGLIAILGMGHMSAMKKRKELQTEGE
;
A
#
# COMPACT_ATOMS: atom_id res chain seq x y z
N MET A 1 8.63 -0.61 15.42
CA MET A 1 7.24 -0.72 14.93
C MET A 1 6.65 0.60 14.40
N ASN A 2 7.15 1.78 14.79
CA ASN A 2 6.66 3.07 14.23
C ASN A 2 7.01 3.27 12.75
N PHE A 3 8.21 2.84 12.30
CA PHE A 3 8.63 2.96 10.90
C PHE A 3 7.68 2.26 9.92
N VAL A 4 7.22 1.05 10.24
CA VAL A 4 6.25 0.31 9.43
C VAL A 4 4.94 1.07 9.31
N ARG A 5 4.45 1.64 10.42
CA ARG A 5 3.21 2.45 10.43
C ARG A 5 3.37 3.73 9.60
N TRP A 6 4.51 4.41 9.71
CA TRP A 6 4.83 5.58 8.89
C TRP A 6 4.88 5.24 7.40
N SER A 7 5.47 4.10 7.02
CA SER A 7 5.49 3.66 5.62
C SER A 7 4.10 3.40 5.04
N MET A 8 3.18 2.83 5.83
CA MET A 8 1.79 2.63 5.42
C MET A 8 1.04 3.96 5.24
N LEU A 9 1.28 4.90 6.15
CA LEU A 9 0.66 6.22 6.14
C LEU A 9 1.11 7.01 4.91
N VAL A 10 2.43 7.02 4.64
CA VAL A 10 3.02 7.65 3.44
C VAL A 10 2.49 7.00 2.18
N TYR A 11 2.39 5.67 2.14
CA TYR A 11 1.84 4.94 0.99
C TYR A 11 0.35 5.26 0.74
N GLY A 12 -0.47 5.31 1.80
CA GLY A 12 -1.87 5.70 1.70
C GLY A 12 -2.04 7.13 1.18
N LEU A 13 -1.25 8.07 1.70
CA LEU A 13 -1.24 9.46 1.22
C LEU A 13 -0.78 9.56 -0.23
N ALA A 14 0.24 8.79 -0.64
CA ALA A 14 0.73 8.76 -2.01
C ALA A 14 -0.35 8.25 -2.98
N LEU A 15 -1.11 7.21 -2.61
CA LEU A 15 -2.23 6.72 -3.42
C LEU A 15 -3.35 7.74 -3.57
N ILE A 16 -3.69 8.47 -2.50
CA ILE A 16 -4.66 9.56 -2.56
C ILE A 16 -4.16 10.68 -3.47
N ALA A 17 -2.91 11.12 -3.29
CA ALA A 17 -2.29 12.16 -4.10
C ALA A 17 -2.25 11.79 -5.58
N MET A 18 -1.88 10.55 -5.91
CA MET A 18 -1.90 10.04 -7.29
C MET A 18 -3.31 9.95 -7.85
N GLY A 19 -4.30 9.52 -7.05
CA GLY A 19 -5.70 9.52 -7.44
C GLY A 19 -6.20 10.91 -7.78
N VAL A 20 -5.96 11.88 -6.89
CA VAL A 20 -6.32 13.29 -7.08
C VAL A 20 -5.60 13.87 -8.30
N GLN A 21 -4.29 13.64 -8.44
CA GLN A 21 -3.53 14.11 -9.60
C GLN A 21 -4.04 13.51 -10.91
N SER A 22 -4.39 12.21 -10.94
CA SER A 22 -4.93 11.57 -12.15
C SER A 22 -6.29 12.15 -12.60
N PHE A 23 -7.03 12.76 -11.67
CA PHE A 23 -8.31 13.40 -11.95
C PHE A 23 -8.15 14.83 -12.45
N PHE A 24 -7.28 15.62 -11.80
CA PHE A 24 -7.07 17.04 -12.17
C PHE A 24 -6.10 17.22 -13.34
N PHE A 25 -5.13 16.31 -13.52
CA PHE A 25 -4.11 16.36 -14.55
C PHE A 25 -4.00 15.01 -15.28
N PRO A 26 -4.98 14.65 -16.12
CA PRO A 26 -4.92 13.43 -16.89
C PRO A 26 -3.79 13.51 -17.94
N HIS A 27 -2.76 12.65 -17.80
CA HIS A 27 -1.55 12.72 -18.62
C HIS A 27 -1.71 12.22 -20.06
N ASP A 28 -2.80 11.53 -20.41
CA ASP A 28 -2.95 10.86 -21.71
C ASP A 28 -4.06 11.45 -22.61
N GLY A 29 -4.49 12.70 -22.39
CA GLY A 29 -5.64 13.29 -23.13
C GLY A 29 -6.97 12.54 -22.87
N SER A 30 -6.97 11.64 -21.88
CA SER A 30 -8.13 10.88 -21.44
C SER A 30 -8.99 11.77 -20.55
N LYS A 31 -10.32 11.68 -20.73
CA LYS A 31 -11.28 12.47 -19.96
C LYS A 31 -11.10 12.18 -18.46
N PRO A 32 -11.22 13.20 -17.59
CA PRO A 32 -11.17 13.01 -16.14
C PRO A 32 -12.18 11.93 -15.73
N SER A 33 -11.66 10.83 -15.16
CA SER A 33 -12.48 9.68 -14.81
C SER A 33 -12.69 9.66 -13.30
N MET A 34 -13.91 10.00 -12.86
CA MET A 34 -14.31 9.86 -11.46
C MET A 34 -14.12 8.44 -10.94
N ILE A 35 -14.17 7.44 -11.83
CA ILE A 35 -13.98 6.02 -11.50
C ILE A 35 -12.52 5.74 -11.11
N SER A 36 -11.52 6.34 -11.78
CA SER A 36 -10.12 6.15 -11.37
C SER A 36 -9.80 6.90 -10.09
N LEU A 37 -10.40 8.08 -9.89
CA LEU A 37 -10.31 8.85 -8.64
C LEU A 37 -10.90 8.05 -7.47
N ALA A 38 -12.10 7.50 -7.63
CA ALA A 38 -12.75 6.70 -6.59
C ALA A 38 -11.99 5.41 -6.30
N ALA A 39 -11.39 4.77 -7.32
CA ALA A 39 -10.58 3.57 -7.13
C ALA A 39 -9.25 3.87 -6.40
N ALA A 40 -8.49 4.88 -6.83
CA ALA A 40 -7.21 5.23 -6.21
C ALA A 40 -7.37 5.91 -4.85
N GLY A 41 -8.31 6.86 -4.74
CA GLY A 41 -8.67 7.51 -3.48
C GLY A 41 -9.31 6.55 -2.48
N GLY A 42 -10.18 5.65 -2.95
CA GLY A 42 -10.76 4.58 -2.14
C GLY A 42 -9.71 3.62 -1.60
N MET A 43 -8.78 3.14 -2.45
CA MET A 43 -7.66 2.33 -2.00
C MET A 43 -6.78 3.05 -0.98
N GLY A 44 -6.49 4.33 -1.21
CA GLY A 44 -5.74 5.16 -0.27
C GLY A 44 -6.44 5.34 1.08
N MET A 45 -7.76 5.55 1.09
CA MET A 45 -8.57 5.62 2.30
C MET A 45 -8.59 4.30 3.07
N VAL A 46 -8.77 3.17 2.39
CA VAL A 46 -8.70 1.83 3.02
C VAL A 46 -7.32 1.60 3.64
N THR A 47 -6.26 2.04 2.96
CA THR A 47 -4.88 1.98 3.46
C THR A 47 -4.72 2.79 4.75
N LEU A 48 -5.30 3.99 4.84
CA LEU A 48 -5.27 4.81 6.06
C LEU A 48 -6.09 4.19 7.20
N VAL A 49 -7.26 3.61 6.91
CA VAL A 49 -8.08 2.90 7.91
C VAL A 49 -7.33 1.69 8.46
N LEU A 50 -6.67 0.91 7.60
CA LEU A 50 -5.82 -0.20 8.02
C LEU A 50 -4.64 0.30 8.86
N THR A 51 -3.99 1.39 8.46
CA THR A 51 -2.90 2.01 9.23
C THR A 51 -3.38 2.42 10.63
N TYR A 52 -4.57 3.03 10.73
CA TYR A 52 -5.18 3.39 12.01
C TYR A 52 -5.50 2.15 12.85
N LEU A 53 -6.10 1.10 12.28
CA LEU A 53 -6.35 -0.17 12.96
C LEU A 53 -5.05 -0.81 13.48
N SER A 54 -3.94 -0.68 12.74
CA SER A 54 -2.62 -1.15 13.18
C SER A 54 -2.13 -0.50 14.48
N THR A 55 -2.65 0.68 14.83
CA THR A 55 -2.32 1.40 16.08
C THR A 55 -3.16 0.94 17.27
N LYS A 56 -4.38 0.45 17.03
CA LYS A 56 -5.32 0.01 18.06
C LYS A 56 -5.20 -1.49 18.40
N VAL A 57 -4.72 -2.31 17.48
CA VAL A 57 -4.63 -3.77 17.66
C VAL A 57 -3.27 -4.18 18.21
N ALA A 58 -3.26 -4.95 19.31
CA ALA A 58 -2.04 -5.44 19.97
C ALA A 58 -1.21 -6.39 19.08
N ASN A 59 -1.85 -7.13 18.17
CA ASN A 59 -1.19 -7.97 17.16
C ASN A 59 -1.57 -7.51 15.72
N PRO A 60 -0.85 -6.54 15.13
CA PRO A 60 -1.18 -5.97 13.83
C PRO A 60 -0.91 -6.90 12.62
N ARG A 61 -0.71 -8.21 12.83
CA ARG A 61 -0.37 -9.17 11.76
C ARG A 61 -1.43 -9.24 10.66
N GLY A 62 -2.71 -9.31 11.04
CA GLY A 62 -3.82 -9.32 10.08
C GLY A 62 -3.87 -8.04 9.25
N VAL A 63 -3.48 -6.91 9.84
CA VAL A 63 -3.41 -5.62 9.14
C VAL A 63 -2.24 -5.59 8.15
N TYR A 64 -1.09 -6.15 8.53
CA TYR A 64 0.07 -6.28 7.63
C TYR A 64 -0.25 -7.15 6.41
N ILE A 65 -0.93 -8.28 6.62
CA ILE A 65 -1.37 -9.16 5.53
C ILE A 65 -2.38 -8.44 4.63
N GLY A 66 -3.40 -7.79 5.21
CA GLY A 66 -4.38 -7.04 4.44
C GLY A 66 -3.76 -5.93 3.58
N MET A 67 -2.76 -5.22 4.13
CA MET A 67 -2.00 -4.20 3.41
C MET A 67 -1.14 -4.77 2.27
N ILE A 68 -0.54 -5.95 2.45
CA ILE A 68 0.20 -6.65 1.39
C ILE A 68 -0.75 -7.03 0.25
N PHE A 69 -1.93 -7.58 0.55
CA PHE A 69 -2.93 -7.89 -0.47
C PHE A 69 -3.38 -6.64 -1.23
N LEU A 70 -3.58 -5.53 -0.53
CA LEU A 70 -3.99 -4.26 -1.13
C LEU A 70 -2.89 -3.67 -2.03
N ALA A 71 -1.62 -3.73 -1.60
CA ALA A 71 -0.47 -3.31 -2.40
C ALA A 71 -0.26 -4.19 -3.64
N LEU A 72 -0.44 -5.52 -3.51
CA LEU A 72 -0.40 -6.47 -4.62
C LEU A 72 -1.52 -6.21 -5.61
N PHE A 73 -2.75 -6.00 -5.13
CA PHE A 73 -3.90 -5.68 -5.98
C PHE A 73 -3.71 -4.37 -6.76
N ALA A 74 -3.20 -3.33 -6.09
CA ALA A 74 -2.86 -2.08 -6.76
C ALA A 74 -1.79 -2.31 -7.85
N SER A 75 -0.71 -3.03 -7.53
CA SER A 75 0.36 -3.32 -8.48
C SER A 75 -0.12 -4.16 -9.67
N SER A 76 -0.94 -5.19 -9.45
CA SER A 76 -1.43 -6.07 -10.53
C SER A 76 -2.34 -5.30 -11.49
N ARG A 77 -3.16 -4.38 -10.98
CA ARG A 77 -3.98 -3.49 -11.80
C ARG A 77 -3.13 -2.63 -12.73
N PHE A 78 -2.05 -2.04 -12.24
CA PHE A 78 -1.16 -1.21 -13.05
C PHE A 78 -0.28 -2.02 -13.99
N VAL A 79 0.20 -3.19 -13.58
CA VAL A 79 0.93 -4.13 -14.45
C VAL A 79 0.04 -4.60 -15.61
N MET A 80 -1.20 -5.00 -15.32
CA MET A 80 -2.14 -5.46 -16.35
C MET A 80 -2.56 -4.32 -17.29
N THR A 81 -2.67 -3.10 -16.76
CA THR A 81 -2.87 -1.90 -17.60
C THR A 81 -1.66 -1.62 -18.49
N GLY A 82 -0.44 -1.80 -17.98
CA GLY A 82 0.80 -1.66 -18.75
C GLY A 82 0.94 -2.68 -19.89
N ILE A 83 0.55 -3.93 -19.64
CA ILE A 83 0.54 -5.00 -20.66
C ILE A 83 -0.50 -4.72 -21.76
N THR A 84 -1.66 -4.18 -21.40
CA THR A 84 -2.78 -3.99 -22.34
C THR A 84 -2.77 -2.66 -23.09
N LYS A 85 -2.19 -1.60 -22.51
CA LYS A 85 -2.22 -0.23 -23.07
C LYS A 85 -0.84 0.42 -23.25
N GLY A 86 0.23 -0.29 -22.93
CA GLY A 86 1.58 0.27 -22.85
C GLY A 86 1.90 0.81 -21.45
N PHE A 87 3.17 0.72 -21.04
CA PHE A 87 3.61 1.21 -19.74
C PHE A 87 3.67 2.74 -19.73
N VAL A 88 2.74 3.37 -19.02
CA VAL A 88 2.83 4.79 -18.70
C VAL A 88 3.83 4.95 -17.55
N PHE A 89 4.89 5.73 -17.77
CA PHE A 89 5.98 5.93 -16.80
C PHE A 89 5.47 6.47 -15.45
N TYR A 90 4.42 7.29 -15.49
CA TYR A 90 3.69 7.80 -14.32
C TYR A 90 2.19 7.76 -14.61
N PRO A 91 1.32 7.22 -13.72
CA PRO A 91 1.56 6.79 -12.34
C PRO A 91 1.89 5.28 -12.16
N GLY A 92 1.97 4.49 -13.24
CA GLY A 92 2.08 3.03 -13.17
C GLY A 92 3.34 2.51 -12.49
N ILE A 93 4.52 2.91 -12.97
CA ILE A 93 5.81 2.44 -12.45
C ILE A 93 6.03 2.87 -10.99
N VAL A 94 5.65 4.10 -10.66
CA VAL A 94 5.80 4.63 -9.29
C VAL A 94 4.92 3.87 -8.30
N THR A 95 3.69 3.52 -8.70
CA THR A 95 2.80 2.71 -7.85
C THR A 95 3.37 1.31 -7.63
N ILE A 96 3.92 0.67 -8.68
CA ILE A 96 4.54 -0.66 -8.57
C ILE A 96 5.76 -0.63 -7.64
N ALA A 97 6.64 0.36 -7.79
CA ALA A 97 7.82 0.53 -6.94
C ALA A 97 7.44 0.79 -5.47
N LEU A 98 6.45 1.65 -5.23
CA LEU A 98 5.91 1.93 -3.88
C LEU A 98 5.26 0.68 -3.27
N SER A 99 4.48 -0.08 -4.03
CA SER A 99 3.88 -1.35 -3.57
C SER A 99 4.94 -2.37 -3.17
N LEU A 100 5.96 -2.58 -4.01
CA LEU A 100 7.04 -3.54 -3.73
C LEU A 100 7.86 -3.11 -2.51
N GLY A 101 8.18 -1.82 -2.40
CA GLY A 101 8.85 -1.26 -1.22
C GLY A 101 8.04 -1.47 0.06
N LEU A 102 6.73 -1.23 0.00
CA LEU A 102 5.85 -1.45 1.14
C LEU A 102 5.76 -2.93 1.52
N ILE A 103 5.66 -3.84 0.56
CA ILE A 103 5.64 -5.29 0.80
C ILE A 103 6.93 -5.75 1.49
N ALA A 104 8.09 -5.26 1.06
CA ALA A 104 9.38 -5.57 1.70
C ALA A 104 9.43 -5.08 3.15
N ILE A 105 8.99 -3.85 3.41
CA ILE A 105 8.96 -3.25 4.76
C ILE A 105 7.96 -3.98 5.67
N LEU A 106 6.80 -4.35 5.15
CA LEU A 106 5.78 -5.12 5.88
C LEU A 106 6.24 -6.55 6.18
N GLY A 107 6.92 -7.19 5.23
CA GLY A 107 7.53 -8.51 5.40
C GLY A 107 8.59 -8.50 6.50
N MET A 108 9.49 -7.51 6.50
CA MET A 108 10.47 -7.31 7.57
C MET A 108 9.80 -7.00 8.92
N GLY A 109 8.76 -6.18 8.93
CA GLY A 109 7.95 -5.89 10.13
C GLY A 109 7.28 -7.13 10.72
N HIS A 110 6.80 -8.03 9.87
CA HIS A 110 6.19 -9.30 10.29
C HIS A 110 7.24 -10.28 10.85
N MET A 111 8.40 -10.42 10.19
CA MET A 111 9.50 -11.26 10.68
C MET A 111 10.04 -10.77 12.03
N SER A 112 10.21 -9.45 12.20
CA SER A 112 10.62 -8.86 13.48
C SER A 112 9.62 -9.13 14.60
N ALA A 113 8.31 -9.06 14.29
CA ALA A 113 7.23 -9.39 15.23
C ALA A 113 7.12 -10.90 15.54
N MET A 114 7.60 -11.78 14.67
CA MET A 114 7.76 -13.21 14.98
C MET A 114 8.97 -13.48 15.85
N LYS A 115 10.12 -12.85 15.55
CA LYS A 115 11.37 -13.01 16.31
C LYS A 115 11.19 -12.59 17.78
N LYS A 116 10.58 -11.44 18.01
CA LYS A 116 10.29 -10.93 19.36
C LYS A 116 9.34 -11.84 20.17
N ARG A 117 8.46 -12.58 19.48
CA ARG A 117 7.58 -13.57 20.12
C ARG A 117 8.32 -14.87 20.48
N LYS A 118 9.28 -15.29 19.65
CA LYS A 118 10.14 -16.44 19.96
C LYS A 118 11.02 -16.16 21.18
N GLU A 119 11.61 -14.96 21.25
CA GLU A 119 12.44 -14.53 22.39
C GLU A 119 11.65 -14.53 23.71
N LEU A 120 10.43 -13.97 23.70
CA LEU A 120 9.54 -13.99 24.88
C LEU A 120 9.04 -15.39 25.28
N GLN A 121 9.08 -16.38 24.38
CA GLN A 121 8.75 -17.77 24.72
C GLN A 121 9.94 -18.55 25.26
N THR A 122 11.17 -18.11 24.98
CA THR A 122 12.40 -18.77 25.46
C THR A 122 12.89 -18.21 26.80
N GLU A 123 12.50 -17.01 27.18
CA GLU A 123 12.74 -16.44 28.53
C GLU A 123 11.70 -16.88 29.58
N GLY A 124 10.67 -17.62 29.16
CA GLY A 124 9.60 -18.13 30.03
C GLY A 124 9.68 -19.62 30.35
N GLU A 125 10.73 -20.32 29.89
CA GLU A 125 11.14 -21.68 30.28
C GLU A 125 12.36 -21.60 31.20
#